data_AF-A0A0D3KT44-F1
#
_entry.id   AF-A0A0D3KT44-F1
#
_cell.length_a   1.000
_cell.length_b   1.000
_cell.length_c   1.000
_cell.angle_alpha   90.00
_cell.angle_beta   90.00
_cell.angle_gamma   90.00
#
_symmetry.space_group_name_H-M   'P 1'
#
loop_
_entity.id
_entity.type
_entity.pdbx_description
1 polymer ?
#
loop_
_entity_poly.entity_id
_entity_poly.type
_entity_poly.pdbx_seq_one_letter_code
_entity_poly.pdbx_strand_id
1 'polypeptide(L)'
;MRAGVEYSYGSLRDDCVQDGGRRPPLLPSAFAAELEKKSFTNGKDDKPLVKRLYEAAFEEQFGKATELFYRGLGWGDAEAAQVAEVLASGAAPRLEKLDLSYNEIGDEGCKALAAALKEGAAPSLK
;
A
#
# COMPACT_ATOMS: atom_id res chain seq x y z
N MET A 1 3.13 -20.08 -11.05
CA MET A 1 2.30 -20.76 -12.06
C MET A 1 2.01 -22.16 -11.54
N ARG A 2 0.73 -22.54 -11.45
CA ARG A 2 0.35 -23.91 -11.07
C ARG A 2 0.53 -24.83 -12.29
N ALA A 3 1.06 -26.04 -12.07
CA ALA A 3 1.37 -26.96 -13.16
C ALA A 3 0.09 -27.39 -13.91
N GLY A 4 0.10 -27.30 -15.25
CA GLY A 4 -0.98 -27.80 -16.11
C GLY A 4 -2.12 -26.80 -16.41
N VAL A 5 -2.01 -25.54 -16.00
CA VAL A 5 -2.98 -24.48 -16.34
C VAL A 5 -2.41 -23.59 -17.44
N GLU A 6 -3.13 -23.45 -18.56
CA GLU A 6 -2.81 -22.47 -19.58
C GLU A 6 -3.24 -21.07 -19.08
N TYR A 7 -2.27 -20.18 -18.91
CA TYR A 7 -2.52 -18.84 -18.39
C TYR A 7 -2.69 -17.84 -19.53
N SER A 8 -3.80 -17.13 -19.52
CA SER A 8 -3.91 -15.83 -20.18
C SER A 8 -3.33 -14.75 -19.26
N TYR A 9 -3.05 -13.57 -19.81
CA TYR A 9 -2.66 -12.41 -18.99
C TYR A 9 -3.66 -12.12 -17.86
N GLY A 10 -4.97 -12.23 -18.16
CA GLY A 10 -6.03 -12.01 -17.19
C GLY A 10 -6.01 -13.04 -16.06
N SER A 11 -5.97 -14.34 -16.40
CA SER A 11 -5.96 -15.40 -15.39
C SER A 11 -4.68 -15.43 -14.55
N LEU A 12 -3.53 -15.00 -15.10
CA LEU A 12 -2.30 -14.88 -14.32
C LEU A 12 -2.39 -13.75 -13.30
N ARG A 13 -2.95 -12.60 -13.69
CA ARG A 13 -3.18 -11.48 -12.78
C ARG A 13 -4.16 -11.88 -11.68
N ASP A 14 -5.26 -12.52 -12.04
CA ASP A 14 -6.30 -12.91 -11.08
C ASP A 14 -5.75 -13.92 -10.05
N ASP A 15 -4.98 -14.90 -10.49
CA ASP A 15 -4.26 -15.82 -9.59
C ASP A 15 -3.27 -15.08 -8.65
N CYS A 16 -2.60 -14.03 -9.13
CA CYS A 16 -1.65 -13.26 -8.32
C CYS A 16 -2.32 -12.37 -7.26
N VAL A 17 -3.61 -12.07 -7.38
CA VAL A 17 -4.34 -11.23 -6.41
C VAL A 17 -5.18 -12.05 -5.42
N GLN A 18 -5.55 -13.29 -5.76
CA GLN A 18 -6.40 -14.15 -4.91
C GLN A 18 -5.82 -14.49 -3.53
N ASP A 19 -4.51 -14.70 -3.41
CA ASP A 19 -3.86 -15.09 -2.15
C ASP A 19 -3.26 -13.87 -1.40
N GLY A 20 -4.00 -12.75 -1.38
CA GLY A 20 -3.66 -11.57 -0.59
C GLY A 20 -2.69 -10.58 -1.24
N GLY A 21 -2.38 -10.77 -2.53
CA GLY A 21 -1.77 -9.81 -3.45
C GLY A 21 -0.61 -8.96 -2.92
N ARG A 22 -0.30 -7.89 -3.65
CA ARG A 22 0.54 -6.81 -3.10
C ARG A 22 -0.35 -5.97 -2.18
N ARG A 23 -0.04 -5.88 -0.89
CA ARG A 23 -0.77 -5.01 0.05
C ARG A 23 -0.44 -3.52 -0.15
N PRO A 24 -1.33 -2.61 0.28
CA PRO A 24 -1.01 -1.20 0.39
C PRO A 24 0.23 -0.94 1.27
N PRO A 25 0.92 0.18 1.07
CA PRO A 25 1.96 0.63 1.98
C PRO A 25 1.41 0.78 3.40
N LEU A 26 2.20 0.41 4.41
CA LEU A 26 1.85 0.61 5.82
C LEU A 26 2.55 1.86 6.33
N LEU A 27 1.90 2.60 7.23
CA LEU A 27 2.61 3.58 8.04
C LEU A 27 3.72 2.88 8.85
N PRO A 28 4.86 3.54 9.11
CA PRO A 28 5.94 2.94 9.90
C PRO A 28 5.49 2.39 11.27
N SER A 29 4.50 3.02 11.90
CA SER A 29 3.88 2.56 13.14
C SER A 29 3.10 1.26 12.98
N ALA A 30 2.28 1.15 11.94
CA ALA A 30 1.51 -0.05 11.62
C ALA A 30 2.43 -1.21 11.23
N PHE A 31 3.45 -0.95 10.42
CA PHE A 31 4.48 -1.94 10.08
C PHE A 31 5.21 -2.44 11.33
N ALA A 32 5.59 -1.54 12.26
CA ALA A 32 6.22 -1.95 13.51
C ALA A 32 5.33 -2.89 14.35
N ALA A 33 4.02 -2.63 14.39
CA ALA A 33 3.08 -3.51 15.08
C ALA A 33 2.94 -4.88 14.39
N GLU A 34 3.01 -4.95 13.06
CA GLU A 34 3.04 -6.22 12.35
C GLU A 34 4.35 -6.99 12.60
N LEU A 35 5.48 -6.28 12.63
CA LEU A 35 6.81 -6.83 12.83
C LEU A 35 6.93 -7.56 14.19
N GLU A 36 6.21 -7.08 15.21
CA GLU A 36 6.21 -7.75 16.51
C GLU A 36 5.62 -9.17 16.48
N LYS A 37 4.68 -9.42 15.56
CA LYS A 37 4.03 -10.72 15.36
C LYS A 37 4.89 -11.69 14.52
N LYS A 38 6.02 -11.23 13.99
CA LYS A 38 6.91 -12.04 13.15
C LYS A 38 8.07 -12.61 13.96
N SER A 39 8.49 -13.83 13.59
CA SER A 39 9.65 -14.49 14.16
C SER A 39 10.88 -14.21 13.29
N PHE A 40 12.00 -13.88 13.93
CA PHE A 40 13.29 -13.63 13.32
C PHE A 40 14.33 -14.56 13.92
N THR A 41 15.34 -14.94 13.12
CA THR A 41 16.45 -15.78 13.59
C THR A 41 17.24 -15.10 14.70
N ASN A 42 17.45 -13.78 14.63
CA ASN A 42 17.98 -12.95 15.73
C ASN A 42 17.04 -11.80 16.08
N GLY A 43 15.85 -12.10 16.61
CA GLY A 43 14.79 -11.11 16.82
C GLY A 43 15.13 -9.93 17.75
N LYS A 44 16.14 -10.04 18.62
CA LYS A 44 16.57 -8.93 19.48
C LYS A 44 17.23 -7.80 18.68
N ASP A 45 18.04 -8.16 17.69
CA ASP A 45 18.81 -7.19 16.90
C ASP A 45 18.15 -6.90 15.53
N ASP A 46 17.51 -7.92 14.93
CA ASP A 46 16.88 -7.80 13.61
C ASP A 46 15.66 -6.88 13.62
N LYS A 47 14.77 -7.01 14.62
CA LYS A 47 13.52 -6.23 14.66
C LYS A 47 13.77 -4.71 14.72
N PRO A 48 14.64 -4.19 15.61
CA PRO A 48 14.97 -2.75 15.60
C PRO A 48 15.60 -2.29 14.28
N LEU A 49 16.48 -3.11 13.68
CA LEU A 49 17.10 -2.79 12.41
C LEU A 49 16.08 -2.71 11.27
N VAL A 50 15.19 -3.71 11.16
CA VAL A 50 14.15 -3.77 10.12
C VAL A 50 13.15 -2.62 10.28
N LYS A 51 12.74 -2.27 11.50
CA LYS A 51 11.88 -1.10 11.75
C LYS A 51 12.52 0.18 11.23
N ARG A 52 13.79 0.42 11.56
CA ARG A 52 14.53 1.61 11.13
C ARG A 52 14.69 1.67 9.61
N LEU A 53 15.01 0.53 8.97
CA LEU A 53 15.16 0.46 7.52
C LEU A 53 13.83 0.72 6.80
N TYR A 54 12.73 0.17 7.33
CA TYR A 54 11.41 0.39 6.77
C TYR A 54 11.00 1.87 6.87
N GLU A 55 11.14 2.46 8.05
CA GLU A 55 10.80 3.88 8.28
C GLU A 55 11.61 4.81 7.37
N ALA A 56 12.93 4.62 7.29
CA ALA A 56 13.78 5.42 6.41
C ALA A 56 13.40 5.27 4.94
N ALA A 57 13.15 4.03 4.48
CA ALA A 57 12.75 3.79 3.10
C ALA A 57 11.36 4.36 2.80
N PHE A 58 10.41 4.25 3.74
CA PHE A 58 9.07 4.79 3.61
C PHE A 58 9.11 6.31 3.43
N GLU A 59 9.74 7.04 4.34
CA GLU A 59 9.84 8.50 4.28
C GLU A 59 10.58 8.97 3.02
N GLU A 60 11.68 8.31 2.65
CA GLU A 60 12.45 8.68 1.47
C GLU A 60 11.66 8.42 0.18
N GLN A 61 11.03 7.24 0.05
CA GLN A 61 10.32 6.89 -1.18
C GLN A 61 9.01 7.66 -1.32
N PHE A 62 8.20 7.79 -0.26
CA PHE A 62 6.94 8.53 -0.32
C PHE A 62 7.18 10.05 -0.41
N GLY A 63 8.18 10.57 0.30
CA GLY A 63 8.51 12.00 0.26
C GLY A 63 8.92 12.51 -1.12
N LYS A 64 9.46 11.64 -1.99
CA LYS A 64 9.85 11.97 -3.37
C LYS A 64 8.88 11.47 -4.45
N ALA A 65 7.91 10.62 -4.11
CA ALA A 65 7.00 10.02 -5.07
C ALA A 65 6.08 11.09 -5.68
N THR A 66 6.09 11.19 -7.01
CA THR A 66 5.14 12.00 -7.79
C THR A 66 4.01 11.16 -8.37
N GLU A 67 4.23 9.87 -8.56
CA GLU A 67 3.23 8.93 -9.08
C GLU A 67 3.21 7.65 -8.25
N LEU A 68 2.01 7.20 -7.88
CA LEU A 68 1.78 5.89 -7.26
C LEU A 68 0.87 5.05 -8.15
N PHE A 69 1.41 3.93 -8.62
CA PHE A 69 0.71 2.97 -9.47
C PHE A 69 0.29 1.74 -8.67
N TYR A 70 -1.01 1.64 -8.43
CA TYR A 70 -1.68 0.55 -7.71
C TYR A 70 -2.79 -0.08 -8.54
N ARG A 71 -2.67 -0.02 -9.87
CA ARG A 71 -3.64 -0.57 -10.81
C ARG A 71 -3.71 -2.10 -10.72
N GLY A 72 -4.91 -2.66 -10.66
CA GLY A 72 -5.12 -4.10 -10.87
C GLY A 72 -4.57 -5.00 -9.76
N LEU A 73 -4.62 -4.55 -8.50
CA LEU A 73 -4.10 -5.27 -7.34
C LEU A 73 -5.17 -6.08 -6.58
N GLY A 74 -6.42 -6.05 -7.05
CA GLY A 74 -7.54 -6.72 -6.37
C GLY A 74 -7.90 -6.06 -5.04
N TRP A 75 -7.60 -4.77 -4.88
CA TRP A 75 -7.86 -4.02 -3.66
C TRP A 75 -9.34 -3.69 -3.50
N GLY A 76 -9.86 -3.81 -2.29
CA GLY A 76 -11.21 -3.39 -1.92
C GLY A 76 -11.21 -2.14 -1.03
N ASP A 77 -12.32 -1.95 -0.31
CA ASP A 77 -12.51 -0.79 0.57
C ASP A 77 -11.48 -0.70 1.70
N ALA A 78 -11.08 -1.86 2.26
CA ALA A 78 -10.09 -1.91 3.34
C ALA A 78 -8.71 -1.40 2.88
N GLU A 79 -8.28 -1.83 1.69
CA GLU A 79 -7.01 -1.39 1.12
C GLU A 79 -7.05 0.10 0.71
N ALA A 80 -8.18 0.56 0.16
CA ALA A 80 -8.39 1.97 -0.15
C ALA A 80 -8.34 2.86 1.10
N ALA A 81 -8.95 2.41 2.21
CA ALA A 81 -8.87 3.09 3.49
C ALA A 81 -7.43 3.18 4.01
N GLN A 82 -6.63 2.12 3.85
CA GLN A 82 -5.22 2.15 4.23
C GLN A 82 -4.39 3.12 3.37
N VAL A 83 -4.67 3.22 2.06
CA VAL A 83 -4.08 4.27 1.22
C VAL A 83 -4.46 5.64 1.74
N ALA A 84 -5.73 5.86 2.09
CA ALA A 84 -6.20 7.13 2.65
C ALA A 84 -5.46 7.52 3.93
N GLU A 85 -5.23 6.58 4.86
CA GLU A 85 -4.44 6.80 6.08
C GLU A 85 -3.00 7.22 5.76
N VAL A 86 -2.37 6.55 4.78
CA VAL A 86 -1.02 6.90 4.32
C VAL A 86 -0.97 8.32 3.76
N LEU A 87 -1.96 8.71 2.94
CA LEU A 87 -2.02 10.07 2.42
C LEU A 87 -2.26 11.09 3.55
N ALA A 88 -3.17 10.80 4.48
CA ALA A 88 -3.51 11.66 5.61
C ALA A 88 -2.33 11.89 6.57
N SER A 89 -1.38 10.96 6.64
CA SER A 89 -0.15 11.13 7.42
C SER A 89 0.77 12.24 6.90
N GLY A 90 0.55 12.73 5.68
CA GLY A 90 1.39 13.73 5.04
C GLY A 90 2.66 13.16 4.38
N ALA A 91 2.82 11.83 4.34
CA ALA A 91 4.01 11.16 3.80
C ALA A 91 4.26 11.42 2.31
N ALA A 92 3.23 11.78 1.53
CA ALA A 92 3.29 11.94 0.08
C ALA A 92 3.03 13.40 -0.39
N PRO A 93 3.84 14.39 0.02
CA PRO A 93 3.55 15.81 -0.24
C PRO A 93 3.67 16.20 -1.72
N ARG A 94 4.44 15.45 -2.50
CA ARG A 94 4.72 15.69 -3.92
C ARG A 94 3.88 14.82 -4.86
N LEU A 95 2.94 14.04 -4.33
CA LEU A 95 2.16 13.11 -5.13
C LEU A 95 1.26 13.89 -6.09
N GLU A 96 1.44 13.70 -7.38
CA GLU A 96 0.64 14.33 -8.44
C GLU A 96 -0.38 13.38 -9.05
N LYS A 97 -0.11 12.06 -8.99
CA LYS A 97 -0.96 11.05 -9.59
C LYS A 97 -1.06 9.80 -8.72
N LEU A 98 -2.29 9.36 -8.50
CA LEU A 98 -2.63 8.11 -7.84
C LEU A 98 -3.50 7.27 -8.77
N ASP A 99 -2.96 6.17 -9.28
CA ASP A 99 -3.70 5.23 -10.12
C ASP A 99 -4.16 4.03 -9.31
N LEU A 100 -5.45 4.01 -8.99
CA LEU A 100 -6.15 2.91 -8.31
C LEU A 100 -7.09 2.14 -9.27
N SER A 101 -6.96 2.35 -10.58
CA SER A 101 -7.86 1.76 -11.56
C SER A 101 -7.80 0.22 -11.56
N TYR A 102 -8.85 -0.43 -12.05
CA TYR A 102 -8.94 -1.91 -12.11
C TYR A 102 -8.80 -2.61 -10.75
N ASN A 103 -9.15 -1.93 -9.65
CA ASN A 103 -9.39 -2.53 -8.35
C ASN A 103 -10.91 -2.66 -8.09
N GLU A 104 -11.28 -3.28 -6.97
CA GLU A 104 -12.65 -3.56 -6.55
C GLU A 104 -13.08 -2.62 -5.39
N ILE A 105 -12.67 -1.35 -5.48
CA ILE A 105 -12.95 -0.33 -4.46
C ILE A 105 -14.41 0.10 -4.59
N GLY A 106 -15.16 -0.03 -3.50
CA GLY A 106 -16.54 0.38 -3.36
C GLY A 106 -16.68 1.79 -2.78
N ASP A 107 -17.92 2.12 -2.39
CA ASP A 107 -18.28 3.45 -1.92
C ASP A 107 -17.55 3.85 -0.64
N GLU A 108 -17.31 2.91 0.28
CA GLU A 108 -16.65 3.20 1.57
C GLU A 108 -15.16 3.52 1.37
N GLY A 109 -14.47 2.79 0.51
CA GLY A 109 -13.09 3.10 0.14
C GLY A 109 -12.96 4.45 -0.56
N CYS A 110 -13.91 4.76 -1.46
CA CYS A 110 -13.95 6.07 -2.12
C CYS A 110 -14.21 7.22 -1.13
N LYS A 111 -15.11 7.02 -0.15
CA LYS A 111 -15.35 8.00 0.92
C LYS A 111 -14.11 8.24 1.78
N ALA A 112 -13.38 7.19 2.15
CA ALA A 112 -12.15 7.31 2.93
C ALA A 112 -11.09 8.11 2.19
N LEU A 113 -10.86 7.82 0.91
CA LEU A 113 -9.95 8.56 0.05
C LEU A 113 -10.38 10.03 -0.08
N ALA A 114 -11.65 10.29 -0.36
CA ALA A 114 -12.18 11.65 -0.49
C ALA A 114 -12.06 12.46 0.81
N ALA A 115 -12.27 11.83 1.97
CA ALA A 115 -12.12 12.47 3.26
C ALA A 115 -10.67 12.91 3.51
N ALA A 116 -9.70 12.02 3.29
CA ALA A 116 -8.28 12.35 3.43
C ALA A 116 -7.88 13.52 2.52
N LEU A 117 -8.27 13.48 1.24
CA LEU A 117 -7.95 14.55 0.28
C LEU A 117 -8.60 15.89 0.68
N LYS A 118 -9.84 15.86 1.18
CA LYS A 118 -10.54 17.06 1.65
C LYS A 118 -9.84 17.71 2.86
N GLU A 119 -9.19 16.90 3.71
CA GLU A 119 -8.39 17.37 4.84
C GLU A 119 -6.98 17.87 4.43
N GLY A 120 -6.68 17.90 3.13
CA GLY A 120 -5.42 18.41 2.60
C GLY A 120 -4.33 17.36 2.47
N ALA A 121 -4.67 16.07 2.54
CA ALA A 121 -3.75 15.00 2.20
C ALA A 121 -3.30 15.11 0.72
N ALA A 122 -2.03 14.85 0.45
CA ALA A 122 -1.44 14.89 -0.89
C ALA A 122 -1.78 16.19 -1.68
N PRO A 123 -1.29 17.36 -1.25
CA PRO A 123 -1.70 18.67 -1.77
C PRO A 123 -1.38 18.91 -3.26
N SER A 124 -0.51 18.08 -3.85
CA SER A 124 -0.12 18.19 -5.26
C SER A 124 -0.95 17.29 -6.19
N LEU A 125 -1.87 16.49 -5.64
CA LEU A 125 -2.63 15.49 -6.39
C LEU A 125 -3.64 16.17 -7.33
N LYS A 126 -3.67 15.73 -8.59
CA LYS A 126 -4.48 16.33 -9.67
C LYS A 126 -5.70 15.50 -10.03
#